data_AF-A0A6B2CVG3-F1
#
_entry.id   AF-A0A6B2CVG3-F1
#
_cell.length_a   1.000
_cell.length_b   1.000
_cell.length_c   1.000
_cell.angle_alpha   90.00
_cell.angle_beta   90.00
_cell.angle_gamma   90.00
#
_symmetry.space_group_name_H-M   'P 1'
#
loop_
_entity.id
_entity.type
_entity.pdbx_description
1 polymer ?
#
loop_
_entity_poly.entity_id
_entity_poly.type
_entity_poly.pdbx_seq_one_letter_code
_entity_poly.pdbx_strand_id
1 'polypeptide(L)'
;MLRQVIELLGGARRAAVVTHRRADADALACAKVLQLVLERLGVTVAAVVCPEGSQLEGCTRELPNDVDLYVLVDVASLSQVPPLRGRYFKIDHHHVGDDIPGIVVQRPSCTEIALKLAEEAGVELTPEVAKLAVLGIYADTVRLKRADAETLKLLAKLLEKTGGTLGDLIREEEKAEEPQRVVALLKGMKRLEAYRSSLGVICTSHVGAYEADVASLLLSIGCSIA
;
A
#
# COMPACT_ATOMS: atom_id res chain seq x y z
N MET A 1 -13.81 -11.52 -10.25
CA MET A 1 -12.36 -11.81 -10.08
C MET A 1 -12.13 -13.09 -9.28
N LEU A 2 -12.95 -13.35 -8.26
CA LEU A 2 -12.89 -14.49 -7.36
C LEU A 2 -12.84 -15.85 -8.07
N ARG A 3 -13.60 -16.04 -9.16
CA ARG A 3 -13.54 -17.28 -9.94
C ARG A 3 -12.13 -17.59 -10.45
N GLN A 4 -11.41 -16.57 -10.95
CA GLN A 4 -10.03 -16.74 -11.41
C GLN A 4 -9.10 -17.07 -10.24
N VAL A 5 -9.32 -16.47 -9.06
CA VAL A 5 -8.59 -16.85 -7.83
C VAL A 5 -8.83 -18.33 -7.50
N ILE A 6 -10.09 -18.81 -7.54
CA ILE A 6 -10.43 -20.21 -7.29
C ILE A 6 -9.74 -21.16 -8.29
N GLU A 7 -9.69 -20.78 -9.57
CA GLU A 7 -8.99 -21.54 -10.61
C GLU A 7 -7.47 -21.58 -10.35
N LEU A 8 -6.87 -20.44 -9.97
CA LEU A 8 -5.44 -20.34 -9.64
C LEU A 8 -5.07 -21.11 -8.36
N LEU A 9 -5.97 -21.18 -7.37
CA LEU A 9 -5.79 -22.01 -6.18
C LEU A 9 -5.64 -23.48 -6.57
N GLY A 10 -6.42 -23.96 -7.55
CA GLY A 10 -6.25 -25.29 -8.14
C GLY A 10 -6.25 -26.41 -7.10
N GLY A 11 -7.12 -26.32 -6.08
CA GLY A 11 -7.24 -27.30 -5.00
C GLY A 11 -6.18 -27.20 -3.89
N ALA A 12 -5.34 -26.15 -3.87
CA ALA A 12 -4.45 -25.87 -2.74
C ALA A 12 -5.25 -25.77 -1.43
N ARG A 13 -4.75 -26.40 -0.37
CA ARG A 13 -5.38 -26.37 0.96
C ARG A 13 -4.58 -25.55 1.96
N ARG A 14 -3.29 -25.34 1.69
CA ARG A 14 -2.40 -24.54 2.53
C ARG A 14 -1.58 -23.58 1.69
N ALA A 15 -1.63 -22.29 2.00
CA ALA A 15 -0.94 -21.25 1.24
C ALA A 15 -0.15 -20.30 2.16
N ALA A 16 0.82 -19.59 1.60
CA ALA A 16 1.43 -18.42 2.22
C ALA A 16 1.16 -17.18 1.37
N VAL A 17 0.83 -16.06 1.99
CA VAL A 17 0.67 -14.77 1.31
C VAL A 17 1.97 -14.00 1.46
N VAL A 18 2.59 -13.58 0.36
CA VAL A 18 3.95 -13.01 0.35
C VAL A 18 3.93 -11.65 -0.33
N THR A 19 4.37 -10.62 0.38
CA THR A 19 4.50 -9.26 -0.16
C THR A 19 5.86 -9.07 -0.84
N HIS A 20 6.08 -7.91 -1.46
CA HIS A 20 7.44 -7.46 -1.79
C HIS A 20 8.29 -7.23 -0.53
N ARG A 21 9.62 -7.18 -0.68
CA ARG A 21 10.57 -6.82 0.38
C ARG A 21 10.30 -5.43 0.95
N ARG A 22 10.44 -5.29 2.27
CA ARG A 22 10.16 -4.04 3.00
C ARG A 22 8.74 -3.56 2.70
N ALA A 23 7.78 -4.42 3.01
CA ALA A 23 6.37 -4.23 2.68
C ALA A 23 5.88 -2.89 3.22
N ASP A 24 5.29 -2.08 2.34
CA ASP A 24 4.60 -0.87 2.75
C ASP A 24 3.17 -1.19 3.25
N ALA A 25 2.42 -0.13 3.57
CA ALA A 25 1.07 -0.28 4.07
C ALA A 25 0.12 -0.91 3.05
N ASP A 26 0.30 -0.67 1.75
CA ASP A 26 -0.59 -1.22 0.71
C ASP A 26 -0.35 -2.72 0.54
N ALA A 27 0.91 -3.14 0.45
CA ALA A 27 1.24 -4.56 0.33
C ALA A 27 0.76 -5.37 1.54
N LEU A 28 0.96 -4.87 2.76
CA LEU A 28 0.53 -5.56 3.98
C LEU A 28 -1.01 -5.58 4.10
N ALA A 29 -1.68 -4.47 3.78
CA ALA A 29 -3.15 -4.41 3.74
C ALA A 29 -3.73 -5.39 2.72
N CYS A 30 -3.22 -5.38 1.49
CA CYS A 30 -3.58 -6.31 0.43
C CYS A 30 -3.42 -7.77 0.91
N ALA A 31 -2.30 -8.08 1.56
CA ALA A 31 -2.02 -9.40 2.11
C ALA A 31 -3.04 -9.83 3.18
N LYS A 32 -3.38 -8.94 4.11
CA LYS A 32 -4.30 -9.23 5.22
C LYS A 32 -5.74 -9.39 4.78
N VAL A 33 -6.18 -8.59 3.81
CA VAL A 33 -7.51 -8.78 3.22
C VAL A 33 -7.56 -10.10 2.46
N LEU A 34 -6.52 -10.43 1.70
CA LEU A 34 -6.45 -11.71 0.98
C LEU A 34 -6.33 -12.92 1.92
N GLN A 35 -5.68 -12.78 3.07
CA GLN A 35 -5.68 -13.83 4.08
C GLN A 35 -7.12 -14.24 4.43
N LEU A 36 -7.99 -13.26 4.73
CA LEU A 36 -9.39 -13.52 5.07
C LEU A 36 -10.16 -14.14 3.89
N VAL A 37 -9.90 -13.69 2.66
CA VAL A 37 -10.50 -14.25 1.44
C VAL A 37 -10.12 -15.72 1.27
N LEU A 38 -8.84 -16.04 1.39
CA LEU A 38 -8.34 -17.41 1.25
C LEU A 38 -8.92 -18.34 2.32
N GLU A 39 -8.95 -17.88 3.58
CA GLU A 39 -9.56 -18.62 4.69
C GLU A 39 -11.05 -18.85 4.46
N ARG A 40 -11.78 -17.85 3.94
CA ARG A 40 -13.19 -17.97 3.57
C ARG A 40 -13.44 -19.02 2.49
N LEU A 41 -12.48 -19.18 1.57
CA LEU A 41 -12.49 -20.19 0.51
C LEU A 41 -12.03 -21.58 0.98
N GLY A 42 -11.70 -21.76 2.26
CA GLY A 42 -11.27 -23.03 2.84
C GLY A 42 -9.77 -23.32 2.70
N VAL A 43 -8.96 -22.32 2.39
CA VAL A 43 -7.49 -22.43 2.31
C VAL A 43 -6.90 -21.98 3.66
N THR A 44 -6.11 -22.83 4.29
CA THR A 44 -5.35 -22.44 5.49
C THR A 44 -4.18 -21.56 5.10
N VAL A 45 -4.17 -20.31 5.57
CA VAL A 45 -3.03 -19.40 5.38
C VAL A 45 -2.00 -19.67 6.48
N ALA A 46 -0.85 -20.25 6.09
CA ALA A 46 0.22 -20.60 7.01
C ALA A 46 0.92 -19.37 7.59
N ALA A 47 1.09 -18.33 6.76
CA ALA A 47 1.69 -17.07 7.15
C ALA A 47 1.34 -15.95 6.16
N VAL A 48 1.31 -14.72 6.68
CA VAL A 48 1.53 -13.49 5.90
C VAL A 48 2.99 -13.11 6.05
N VAL A 49 3.72 -13.09 4.94
CA VAL A 49 5.18 -12.94 4.89
C VAL A 49 5.54 -11.58 4.30
N CYS A 50 6.24 -10.76 5.08
CA CYS A 50 6.92 -9.56 4.61
C CYS A 50 8.42 -9.82 4.57
N PRO A 51 9.01 -10.09 3.40
CA PRO A 51 10.45 -10.25 3.29
C PRO A 51 11.14 -8.98 3.80
N GLU A 52 12.17 -9.12 4.63
CA GLU A 52 12.88 -7.99 5.26
C GLU A 52 12.03 -7.12 6.22
N GLY A 53 10.76 -7.46 6.46
CA GLY A 53 9.84 -6.82 7.42
C GLY A 53 8.92 -5.76 6.80
N SER A 54 8.14 -5.11 7.67
CA SER A 54 7.30 -3.94 7.39
C SER A 54 7.45 -2.95 8.54
N GLN A 55 7.10 -1.68 8.31
CA GLN A 55 6.96 -0.70 9.41
C GLN A 55 5.73 -0.97 10.27
N LEU A 56 4.76 -1.71 9.74
CA LEU A 56 3.55 -2.12 10.42
C LEU A 56 3.65 -3.57 10.92
N GLU A 57 2.98 -3.88 12.01
CA GLU A 57 2.94 -5.23 12.57
C GLU A 57 1.96 -6.16 11.83
N GLY A 58 2.11 -7.47 12.04
CA GLY A 58 1.15 -8.47 11.54
C GLY A 58 1.69 -9.39 10.46
N CYS A 59 2.97 -9.34 10.13
CA CYS A 59 3.61 -10.31 9.24
C CYS A 59 4.91 -10.88 9.84
N THR A 60 5.32 -12.02 9.30
CA THR A 60 6.61 -12.66 9.62
C THR A 60 7.61 -12.42 8.49
N ARG A 61 8.90 -12.54 8.80
CA ARG A 61 9.97 -12.56 7.79
C ARG A 61 10.25 -13.97 7.27
N GLU A 62 9.82 -14.98 8.00
CA GLU A 62 10.11 -16.38 7.69
C GLU A 62 9.14 -16.91 6.63
N LEU A 63 9.68 -17.39 5.52
CA LEU A 63 8.91 -18.02 4.47
C LEU A 63 8.68 -19.51 4.84
N PRO A 64 7.43 -19.95 5.02
CA PRO A 64 7.14 -21.36 5.25
C PRO A 64 7.40 -22.16 3.97
N ASN A 65 8.00 -23.35 4.11
CA ASN A 65 8.29 -24.25 2.98
C ASN A 65 7.27 -25.39 2.86
N ASP A 66 6.37 -25.54 3.83
CA ASP A 66 5.33 -26.56 3.94
C ASP A 66 3.96 -26.06 3.42
N VAL A 67 3.95 -25.43 2.25
CA VAL A 67 2.72 -24.88 1.64
C VAL A 67 2.54 -25.40 0.21
N ASP A 68 1.28 -25.52 -0.22
CA ASP A 68 0.92 -25.97 -1.57
C ASP A 68 1.12 -24.87 -2.63
N LEU A 69 1.06 -23.60 -2.18
CA LEU A 69 0.97 -22.42 -3.04
C LEU A 69 1.44 -21.14 -2.31
N TYR A 70 2.12 -20.26 -3.03
CA TYR A 70 2.38 -18.88 -2.59
C TYR A 70 1.49 -17.90 -3.36
N VAL A 71 0.83 -17.00 -2.64
CA VAL A 71 0.05 -15.90 -3.22
C VAL A 71 0.87 -14.63 -3.08
N LEU A 72 1.40 -14.13 -4.18
CA LEU A 72 2.22 -12.92 -4.21
C LEU A 72 1.30 -11.71 -4.28
N VAL A 73 1.52 -10.73 -3.41
CA VAL A 73 0.64 -9.54 -3.33
C VAL A 73 1.48 -8.29 -3.40
N ASP A 74 1.08 -7.39 -4.30
CA ASP A 74 1.85 -6.19 -4.61
C ASP A 74 3.30 -6.50 -5.01
N VAL A 75 3.46 -7.49 -5.90
CA VAL A 75 4.75 -7.95 -6.42
C VAL A 75 4.75 -7.86 -7.94
N ALA A 76 5.47 -6.87 -8.45
CA ALA A 76 5.67 -6.68 -9.88
C ALA A 76 6.71 -7.65 -10.46
N SER A 77 7.76 -7.99 -9.70
CA SER A 77 8.89 -8.83 -10.13
C SER A 77 9.31 -9.84 -9.07
N LEU A 78 9.75 -11.03 -9.50
CA LEU A 78 10.25 -12.09 -8.62
C LEU A 78 11.52 -11.69 -7.85
N SER A 79 12.27 -10.69 -8.32
CA SER A 79 13.41 -10.17 -7.55
C SER A 79 13.00 -9.51 -6.23
N GLN A 80 11.74 -9.07 -6.13
CA GLN A 80 11.19 -8.44 -4.93
C GLN A 80 10.85 -9.44 -3.82
N VAL A 81 10.94 -10.74 -4.06
CA VAL A 81 10.66 -11.79 -3.07
C VAL A 81 11.88 -12.71 -2.88
N PRO A 82 11.94 -13.49 -1.78
CA PRO A 82 12.90 -14.59 -1.65
C PRO A 82 12.63 -15.68 -2.69
N PRO A 83 13.62 -16.56 -2.98
CA PRO A 83 13.39 -17.71 -3.84
C PRO A 83 12.25 -18.60 -3.30
N LEU A 84 11.25 -18.85 -4.13
CA LEU A 84 10.09 -19.65 -3.78
C LEU A 84 10.26 -21.09 -4.29
N ARG A 85 9.91 -22.07 -3.47
CA ARG A 85 9.91 -23.50 -3.85
C ARG A 85 8.47 -23.98 -3.95
N GLY A 86 7.85 -23.83 -5.11
CA GLY A 86 6.47 -24.27 -5.33
C GLY A 86 5.73 -23.45 -6.38
N ARG A 87 4.43 -23.72 -6.51
CA ARG A 87 3.55 -22.91 -7.36
C ARG A 87 3.32 -21.54 -6.73
N TYR A 88 3.14 -20.54 -7.55
CA TYR A 88 2.75 -19.21 -7.11
C TYR A 88 1.88 -18.51 -8.15
N PHE A 89 1.07 -17.56 -7.69
CA PHE A 89 0.43 -16.58 -8.55
C PHE A 89 0.42 -15.21 -7.88
N LYS A 90 0.28 -14.14 -8.65
CA LYS A 90 0.22 -12.77 -8.11
C LYS A 90 -1.16 -12.13 -8.13
N ILE A 91 -1.38 -11.20 -7.21
CA ILE A 91 -2.43 -10.18 -7.22
C ILE A 91 -1.72 -8.84 -7.08
N ASP A 92 -1.83 -8.00 -8.10
CA ASP A 92 -0.98 -6.82 -8.26
C ASP A 92 -1.69 -5.73 -9.08
N HIS A 93 -1.26 -4.49 -8.93
CA HIS A 93 -1.76 -3.34 -9.68
C HIS A 93 -0.73 -2.73 -10.65
N HIS A 94 0.51 -3.21 -10.61
CA HIS A 94 1.58 -2.78 -11.51
C HIS A 94 1.48 -3.44 -12.90
N HIS A 95 1.45 -2.61 -13.95
CA HIS A 95 1.43 -3.09 -15.34
C HIS A 95 2.80 -3.49 -15.88
N VAL A 96 3.87 -2.99 -15.29
CA VAL A 96 5.25 -3.27 -15.71
C VAL A 96 5.87 -4.18 -14.67
N GLY A 97 6.38 -5.33 -15.10
CA GLY A 97 6.95 -6.34 -14.22
C GLY A 97 7.28 -7.63 -14.97
N ASP A 98 7.66 -8.65 -14.21
CA ASP A 98 7.91 -9.99 -14.75
C ASP A 98 6.59 -10.67 -15.18
N ASP A 99 6.68 -11.63 -16.10
CA ASP A 99 5.57 -12.49 -16.50
C ASP A 99 5.28 -13.54 -15.41
N ILE A 100 4.50 -13.13 -14.41
CA ILE A 100 4.06 -13.95 -13.28
C ILE A 100 2.57 -14.28 -13.48
N PRO A 101 2.16 -15.56 -13.47
CA PRO A 101 0.75 -15.93 -13.53
C PRO A 101 -0.05 -15.24 -12.42
N GLY A 102 -1.23 -14.70 -12.73
CA GLY A 102 -2.00 -14.02 -11.70
C GLY A 102 -3.07 -13.09 -12.23
N ILE A 103 -3.45 -12.14 -11.38
CA ILE A 103 -4.45 -11.13 -11.63
C ILE A 103 -3.76 -9.76 -11.49
N VAL A 104 -3.74 -9.00 -12.59
CA VAL A 104 -3.23 -7.63 -12.60
C VAL A 104 -4.38 -6.70 -12.96
N VAL A 105 -4.69 -5.75 -12.09
CA VAL A 105 -5.79 -4.79 -12.29
C VAL A 105 -5.30 -3.38 -12.08
N GLN A 106 -5.57 -2.49 -13.03
CA GLN A 106 -5.23 -1.09 -12.88
C GLN A 106 -6.11 -0.42 -11.81
N ARG A 107 -5.59 -0.31 -10.59
CA ARG A 107 -6.17 0.45 -9.48
C ARG A 107 -5.11 1.33 -8.84
N PRO A 108 -5.51 2.39 -8.12
CA PRO A 108 -4.58 3.20 -7.35
C PRO A 108 -3.77 2.42 -6.32
N SER A 109 -4.27 1.30 -5.79
CA SER A 109 -3.57 0.43 -4.85
C SER A 109 -3.95 -1.06 -4.97
N CYS A 110 -3.09 -1.99 -4.57
CA CYS A 110 -3.35 -3.43 -4.47
C CYS A 110 -4.49 -3.73 -3.50
N THR A 111 -4.54 -3.00 -2.37
CA THR A 111 -5.59 -3.16 -1.35
C THR A 111 -6.98 -3.05 -1.95
N GLU A 112 -7.20 -2.14 -2.91
CA GLU A 112 -8.51 -2.01 -3.56
C GLU A 112 -8.93 -3.27 -4.34
N ILE A 113 -7.97 -3.98 -4.93
CA ILE A 113 -8.19 -5.26 -5.61
C ILE A 113 -8.60 -6.33 -4.59
N ALA A 114 -7.88 -6.40 -3.46
CA ALA A 114 -8.18 -7.34 -2.39
C ALA A 114 -9.56 -7.07 -1.75
N LEU A 115 -9.96 -5.82 -1.56
CA LEU A 115 -11.29 -5.45 -1.04
C LEU A 115 -12.41 -5.89 -1.96
N LYS A 116 -12.23 -5.75 -3.28
CA LYS A 116 -13.19 -6.27 -4.25
C LYS A 116 -13.30 -7.79 -4.17
N LEU A 117 -12.19 -8.50 -4.00
CA LEU A 117 -12.19 -9.95 -3.78
C LEU A 117 -12.89 -10.34 -2.47
N ALA A 118 -12.72 -9.56 -1.40
CA ALA A 118 -13.42 -9.74 -0.14
C ALA A 118 -14.94 -9.56 -0.30
N GLU A 119 -15.37 -8.53 -1.01
CA GLU A 119 -16.79 -8.30 -1.32
C GLU A 119 -17.38 -9.45 -2.15
N GLU A 120 -16.68 -9.88 -3.22
CA GLU A 120 -17.11 -11.02 -4.05
C GLU A 120 -17.18 -12.34 -3.25
N ALA A 121 -16.32 -12.52 -2.24
CA ALA A 121 -16.27 -13.71 -1.38
C ALA A 121 -17.23 -13.64 -0.17
N GLY A 122 -17.92 -12.51 0.04
CA GLY A 122 -18.76 -12.28 1.21
C GLY A 122 -17.95 -12.29 2.52
N VAL A 123 -16.76 -11.70 2.50
CA VAL A 123 -15.87 -11.56 3.66
C VAL A 123 -16.12 -10.22 4.34
N GLU A 124 -16.38 -10.28 5.64
CA GLU A 124 -16.40 -9.10 6.50
C GLU A 124 -15.02 -8.86 7.10
N LEU A 125 -14.47 -7.67 6.91
CA LEU A 125 -13.20 -7.27 7.50
C LEU A 125 -13.34 -6.98 9.00
N THR A 126 -12.33 -7.35 9.78
CA THR A 126 -12.21 -6.90 11.17
C THR A 126 -11.84 -5.40 11.21
N PRO A 127 -12.12 -4.69 12.32
CA PRO A 127 -11.72 -3.28 12.47
C PRO A 127 -10.21 -3.05 12.26
N GLU A 128 -9.37 -4.00 12.69
CA GLU A 128 -7.92 -3.92 12.56
C GLU A 128 -7.48 -4.02 11.09
N VAL A 129 -8.04 -4.97 10.34
CA VAL A 129 -7.77 -5.11 8.90
C VAL A 129 -8.35 -3.93 8.13
N ALA A 130 -9.51 -3.41 8.54
CA ALA A 130 -10.11 -2.23 7.94
C ALA A 130 -9.23 -0.98 8.14
N LYS A 131 -8.68 -0.77 9.34
CA LYS A 131 -7.73 0.31 9.62
C LYS A 131 -6.49 0.19 8.74
N LEU A 132 -5.90 -1.00 8.65
CA LEU A 132 -4.75 -1.24 7.80
C LEU A 132 -5.06 -0.98 6.31
N ALA A 133 -6.24 -1.38 5.83
CA ALA A 133 -6.68 -1.10 4.47
C ALA A 133 -6.85 0.41 4.19
N VAL A 134 -7.33 1.19 5.16
CA VAL A 134 -7.37 2.66 5.04
C VAL A 134 -5.96 3.22 4.86
N LEU A 135 -5.00 2.76 5.66
CA LEU A 135 -3.60 3.21 5.58
C LEU A 135 -2.96 2.86 4.24
N GLY A 136 -3.14 1.63 3.76
CA GLY A 136 -2.64 1.18 2.46
C GLY A 136 -3.16 2.03 1.30
N ILE A 137 -4.48 2.20 1.21
CA ILE A 137 -5.10 3.06 0.18
C ILE A 137 -4.60 4.50 0.30
N TYR A 138 -4.54 5.05 1.52
CA TYR A 138 -4.11 6.43 1.73
C TYR A 138 -2.67 6.67 1.26
N ALA A 139 -1.75 5.77 1.58
CA ALA A 139 -0.35 5.87 1.20
C ALA A 139 -0.19 5.85 -0.33
N ASP A 140 -0.76 4.83 -0.97
CA ASP A 140 -0.49 4.54 -2.39
C ASP A 140 -1.22 5.48 -3.37
N THR A 141 -2.35 6.05 -2.90
CA THR A 141 -3.05 7.14 -3.59
C THR A 141 -2.37 8.51 -3.42
N VAL A 142 -1.16 8.56 -2.84
CA VAL A 142 -0.42 9.80 -2.55
C VAL A 142 -1.28 10.75 -1.72
N ARG A 143 -1.74 10.27 -0.55
CA ARG A 143 -2.62 11.01 0.36
C ARG A 143 -3.91 11.44 -0.33
N LEU A 144 -4.54 10.49 -1.03
CA LEU A 144 -5.77 10.67 -1.80
C LEU A 144 -5.68 11.59 -3.03
N LYS A 145 -4.50 12.15 -3.36
CA LYS A 145 -4.34 12.98 -4.57
C LYS A 145 -4.63 12.22 -5.87
N ARG A 146 -4.47 10.89 -5.85
CA ARG A 146 -4.75 9.98 -6.98
C ARG A 146 -6.02 9.14 -6.77
N ALA A 147 -6.80 9.41 -5.72
CA ALA A 147 -8.04 8.68 -5.45
C ALA A 147 -9.12 9.02 -6.49
N ASP A 148 -9.86 8.00 -6.91
CA ASP A 148 -11.08 8.19 -7.72
C ASP A 148 -12.35 7.96 -6.88
N ALA A 149 -13.51 8.05 -7.53
CA ALA A 149 -14.80 7.87 -6.86
C ALA A 149 -14.95 6.48 -6.21
N GLU A 150 -14.32 5.44 -6.78
CA GLU A 150 -14.38 4.10 -6.22
C GLU A 150 -13.45 3.95 -5.01
N THR A 151 -12.24 4.52 -5.09
CA THR A 151 -11.34 4.63 -3.93
C THR A 151 -12.04 5.29 -2.74
N LEU A 152 -12.76 6.41 -2.97
CA LEU A 152 -13.46 7.11 -1.90
C LEU A 152 -14.64 6.33 -1.32
N LYS A 153 -15.36 5.54 -2.12
CA LYS A 153 -16.42 4.64 -1.62
C LYS A 153 -15.85 3.52 -0.77
N LEU A 154 -14.74 2.91 -1.20
CA LEU A 154 -14.05 1.89 -0.41
C LEU A 154 -13.61 2.46 0.93
N LEU A 155 -12.99 3.65 0.93
CA LEU A 155 -12.60 4.34 2.17
C LEU A 155 -13.80 4.62 3.08
N ALA A 156 -14.93 5.09 2.55
CA ALA A 156 -16.13 5.31 3.35
C ALA A 156 -16.60 4.02 4.03
N LYS A 157 -16.72 2.91 3.29
CA LYS A 157 -17.09 1.59 3.83
C LYS A 157 -16.11 1.12 4.91
N LEU A 158 -14.81 1.37 4.74
CA LEU A 158 -13.79 0.98 5.72
C LEU A 158 -13.89 1.83 6.99
N LEU A 159 -14.08 3.14 6.87
CA LEU A 159 -14.19 4.05 8.02
C LEU A 159 -15.43 3.74 8.89
N GLU A 160 -16.53 3.31 8.29
CA GLU A 160 -17.70 2.81 9.04
C GLU A 160 -17.35 1.65 9.97
N LYS A 161 -16.37 0.81 9.59
CA LYS A 161 -15.91 -0.35 10.38
C LYS A 161 -14.90 0.03 11.46
N THR A 162 -14.11 1.08 11.25
CA THR A 162 -13.11 1.51 12.24
C THR A 162 -13.73 2.35 13.36
N GLY A 163 -14.87 3.01 13.10
CA GLY A 163 -15.53 3.92 14.04
C GLY A 163 -14.74 5.20 14.34
N GLY A 164 -13.66 5.46 13.59
CA GLY A 164 -12.78 6.62 13.74
C GLY A 164 -12.78 7.51 12.51
N THR A 165 -12.08 8.65 12.59
CA THR A 165 -11.89 9.52 11.43
C THR A 165 -10.67 9.11 10.63
N LEU A 166 -10.63 9.45 9.33
CA LEU A 166 -9.42 9.26 8.52
C LEU A 166 -8.19 9.91 9.18
N GLY A 167 -8.37 11.13 9.72
CA GLY A 167 -7.31 11.88 10.40
C GLY A 167 -6.72 11.14 11.59
N ASP A 168 -7.54 10.47 12.40
CA ASP A 168 -7.05 9.71 13.55
C ASP A 168 -6.18 8.52 13.13
N LEU A 169 -6.57 7.86 12.03
CA LEU A 169 -5.86 6.68 11.51
C LEU A 169 -4.53 7.07 10.88
N ILE A 170 -4.52 8.06 9.99
CA ILE A 170 -3.30 8.48 9.29
C ILE A 170 -2.34 9.23 10.20
N ARG A 171 -2.81 9.85 11.28
CA ARG A 171 -1.93 10.57 12.22
C ARG A 171 -0.95 9.63 12.93
N GLU A 172 -1.32 8.36 13.13
CA GLU A 172 -0.37 7.37 13.66
C GLU A 172 0.72 7.02 12.66
N GLU A 173 0.37 6.93 11.38
CA GLU A 173 1.32 6.76 10.26
C GLU A 173 2.22 8.00 10.11
N GLU A 174 1.63 9.20 10.17
CA GLU A 174 2.32 10.49 9.99
C GLU A 174 3.08 10.95 11.24
N LYS A 175 2.88 10.31 12.41
CA LYS A 175 3.59 10.65 13.67
C LYS A 175 5.10 10.40 13.61
N ALA A 176 5.58 9.85 12.49
CA ALA A 176 6.99 9.80 12.13
C ALA A 176 7.49 11.08 11.42
N GLU A 177 6.90 12.27 11.61
CA GLU A 177 7.61 13.48 11.20
C GLU A 177 8.89 13.65 12.03
N GLU A 178 10.02 13.29 11.44
CA GLU A 178 11.34 13.52 12.02
C GLU A 178 11.47 15.00 12.37
N PRO A 179 11.75 15.37 13.64
CA PRO A 179 11.94 16.77 14.03
C PRO A 179 12.96 17.51 13.16
N GLN A 180 13.93 16.76 12.61
CA GLN A 180 14.92 17.25 11.66
C GLN A 180 14.30 17.74 10.35
N ARG A 181 13.30 17.02 9.81
CA ARG A 181 12.54 17.42 8.63
C ARG A 181 11.81 18.74 8.87
N VAL A 182 11.10 18.86 9.99
CA VAL A 182 10.38 20.10 10.36
C VAL A 182 11.36 21.28 10.45
N VAL A 183 12.51 21.08 11.10
CA VAL A 183 13.55 22.12 11.19
C VAL A 183 14.11 22.48 9.81
N ALA A 184 14.32 21.51 8.93
CA ALA A 184 14.78 21.76 7.56
C ALA A 184 13.77 22.57 6.74
N LEU A 185 12.48 22.21 6.80
CA LEU A 185 11.39 22.95 6.19
C LEU A 185 11.36 24.40 6.67
N LEU A 186 11.39 24.63 7.99
CA LEU A 186 11.39 25.97 8.58
C LEU A 186 12.64 26.77 8.18
N LYS A 187 13.82 26.15 8.13
CA LYS A 187 15.06 26.80 7.66
C LYS A 187 14.99 27.15 6.17
N GLY A 188 14.40 26.28 5.35
CA GLY A 188 14.15 26.53 3.94
C GLY A 188 13.21 27.72 3.74
N MET A 189 12.09 27.77 4.46
CA MET A 189 11.17 28.89 4.40
C MET A 189 11.80 30.20 4.86
N LYS A 190 12.67 30.18 5.88
CA LYS A 190 13.40 31.37 6.33
C LYS A 190 14.34 31.96 5.26
N ARG A 191 14.73 31.17 4.26
CA ARG A 191 15.65 31.54 3.17
C ARG A 191 14.93 31.62 1.82
N LEU A 192 13.60 31.62 1.84
CA LEU A 192 12.79 31.70 0.64
C LEU A 192 12.99 33.07 -0.02
N GLU A 193 13.28 33.03 -1.32
CA GLU A 193 13.16 34.17 -2.22
C GLU A 193 12.05 33.89 -3.22
N ALA A 194 11.20 34.89 -3.48
CA ALA A 194 10.05 34.74 -4.37
C ALA A 194 10.09 35.80 -5.48
N TYR A 195 9.88 35.35 -6.70
CA TYR A 195 9.96 36.14 -7.92
C TYR A 195 8.66 36.01 -8.69
N ARG A 196 8.17 37.12 -9.26
CA ARG A 196 7.00 37.09 -10.15
C ARG A 196 7.48 37.01 -11.60
N SER A 197 6.90 36.09 -12.36
CA SER A 197 7.19 35.90 -13.78
C SER A 197 5.90 35.71 -14.60
N SER A 198 6.04 35.61 -15.93
CA SER A 198 4.93 35.21 -16.82
C SER A 198 4.48 33.76 -16.60
N LEU A 199 5.31 32.92 -15.99
CA LEU A 199 5.00 31.53 -15.63
C LEU A 199 4.34 31.41 -14.24
N GLY A 200 4.16 32.54 -13.53
CA GLY A 200 3.62 32.60 -12.17
C GLY A 200 4.67 32.94 -11.12
N VAL A 201 4.47 32.50 -9.88
CA VAL A 201 5.37 32.78 -8.76
C VAL A 201 6.47 31.72 -8.72
N ILE A 202 7.71 32.14 -8.94
CA ILE A 202 8.90 31.29 -8.84
C ILE A 202 9.46 31.46 -7.43
N CYS A 203 9.62 30.35 -6.73
CA CYS A 203 10.16 30.33 -5.37
C CYS A 203 11.51 29.60 -5.38
N THR A 204 12.51 30.15 -4.71
CA THR A 204 13.82 29.52 -4.57
C THR A 204 14.21 29.48 -3.10
N SER A 205 14.90 28.42 -2.68
CA SER A 205 15.46 28.30 -1.33
C SER A 205 16.73 27.45 -1.37
N HIS A 206 17.49 27.46 -0.27
CA HIS A 206 18.66 26.61 -0.09
C HIS A 206 18.63 25.92 1.26
N VAL A 207 18.63 24.58 1.23
CA VAL A 207 18.70 23.69 2.38
C VAL A 207 19.85 22.70 2.23
N GLY A 208 20.27 22.08 3.34
CA GLY A 208 21.33 21.06 3.32
C GLY A 208 20.82 19.61 3.42
N ALA A 209 19.50 19.44 3.48
CA ALA A 209 18.78 18.18 3.50
C ALA A 209 17.28 18.47 3.28
N TYR A 210 16.51 17.46 2.85
CA TYR A 210 15.06 17.52 2.63
C TYR A 210 14.64 18.50 1.52
N GLU A 211 15.44 18.63 0.46
CA GLU A 211 15.22 19.52 -0.68
C GLU A 211 13.85 19.26 -1.35
N ALA A 212 13.52 17.99 -1.56
CA ALA A 212 12.26 17.57 -2.17
C ALA A 212 11.03 17.95 -1.32
N ASP A 213 11.14 17.86 0.02
CA ASP A 213 10.08 18.27 0.93
C ASP A 213 9.90 19.79 0.92
N VAL A 214 10.98 20.56 0.91
CA VAL A 214 10.93 22.03 0.81
C VAL A 214 10.29 22.45 -0.51
N ALA A 215 10.74 21.89 -1.63
CA ALA A 215 10.16 22.17 -2.94
C ALA A 215 8.66 21.82 -2.97
N SER A 216 8.29 20.66 -2.44
CA SER A 216 6.87 20.25 -2.35
C SER A 216 6.03 21.20 -1.49
N LEU A 217 6.58 21.69 -0.38
CA LEU A 217 5.92 22.69 0.46
C LEU A 217 5.72 24.01 -0.30
N LEU A 218 6.76 24.50 -0.99
CA LEU A 218 6.69 25.72 -1.78
C LEU A 218 5.66 25.60 -2.91
N LEU A 219 5.61 24.48 -3.64
CA LEU A 219 4.56 24.22 -4.62
C LEU A 219 3.17 24.21 -3.96
N SER A 220 3.03 23.59 -2.77
CA SER A 220 1.74 23.49 -2.07
C SER A 220 1.18 24.83 -1.59
N ILE A 221 2.03 25.81 -1.27
CA ILE A 221 1.60 27.16 -0.87
C ILE A 221 1.28 28.06 -2.08
N GLY A 222 1.44 27.56 -3.31
CA GLY A 222 1.06 28.24 -4.55
C GLY A 222 2.20 28.74 -5.42
N CYS A 223 3.46 28.36 -5.14
CA CYS A 223 4.55 28.61 -6.07
C CYS A 223 4.31 27.80 -7.35
N SER A 224 4.40 28.46 -8.51
CA SER A 224 4.26 27.83 -9.81
C SER A 224 5.49 27.00 -10.18
N ILE A 225 6.65 27.40 -9.66
CA ILE A 225 7.94 26.72 -9.78
C ILE A 225 8.64 26.83 -8.42
N ALA A 226 9.25 25.75 -7.95
CA ALA A 226 10.00 25.69 -6.69
C ALA A 226 11.32 24.91 -6.87
#